data_AF-A0A1H4EXJ1-F1
#
_entry.id   AF-A0A1H4EXJ1-F1
#
_cell.length_a   1.000
_cell.length_b   1.000
_cell.length_c   1.000
_cell.angle_alpha   90.00
_cell.angle_beta   90.00
_cell.angle_gamma   90.00
#
_symmetry.space_group_name_H-M   'P 1'
#
loop_
_entity.id
_entity.type
_entity.pdbx_description
1 polymer ?
#
loop_
_entity_poly.entity_id
_entity_poly.type
_entity_poly.pdbx_seq_one_letter_code
_entity_poly.pdbx_strand_id
1 'polypeptide(L)'
;MKLTRIFEPITINKTEFKNRMVVSAMVTNYCNEDGTPTEKFMAYHEHKAKGGYGIIITEDFAVTRTAGASKTLAGLWEDRQVEPWRVFTDRIHKAGAKTIAQIYHAGRETSSQITGEQPIAPSAIKDPTMPETPREMSVNEIRDLEKAFVDAALRAKAAGFDGVEVHGAHGYLI
;
A
#
# COMPACT_ATOMS: atom_id res chain seq x y z
N MET A 1 -15.65 -31.46 -0.15
CA MET A 1 -14.19 -31.23 -0.10
C MET A 1 -13.85 -30.62 1.26
N LYS A 2 -12.97 -31.22 2.06
CA LYS A 2 -12.55 -30.61 3.34
C LYS A 2 -11.54 -29.50 3.05
N LEU A 3 -11.81 -28.28 3.51
CA LEU A 3 -10.91 -27.12 3.35
C LEU A 3 -9.81 -27.13 4.42
N THR A 4 -9.00 -28.19 4.51
CA THR A 4 -7.96 -28.28 5.56
C THR A 4 -6.73 -27.43 5.23
N ARG A 5 -6.32 -27.42 3.95
CA ARG A 5 -5.12 -26.71 3.49
C ARG A 5 -5.13 -25.21 3.78
N ILE A 6 -6.31 -24.59 3.85
CA ILE A 6 -6.41 -23.15 4.10
C ILE A 6 -5.89 -22.75 5.49
N PHE A 7 -5.95 -23.68 6.46
CA PHE A 7 -5.51 -23.48 7.85
C PHE A 7 -4.09 -23.98 8.12
N GLU A 8 -3.47 -24.68 7.17
CA GLU A 8 -2.09 -25.16 7.28
C GLU A 8 -1.09 -24.02 7.01
N PRO A 9 0.04 -23.97 7.72
CA PRO A 9 1.10 -23.02 7.43
C PRO A 9 1.60 -23.09 5.98
N ILE A 10 2.14 -21.98 5.50
CA ILE A 10 2.81 -21.90 4.20
C ILE A 10 4.07 -21.04 4.33
N THR A 11 5.15 -21.46 3.70
CA THR A 11 6.36 -20.63 3.55
C THR A 11 6.39 -20.05 2.15
N ILE A 12 6.53 -18.73 2.07
CA ILE A 12 6.80 -18.01 0.81
C ILE A 12 8.18 -17.39 0.94
N ASN A 13 9.10 -17.83 0.08
CA ASN A 13 10.53 -17.49 0.16
C ASN A 13 11.12 -17.86 1.54
N LYS A 14 11.39 -16.88 2.41
CA LYS A 14 11.98 -17.07 3.74
C LYS A 14 11.00 -16.79 4.89
N THR A 15 9.74 -16.47 4.57
CA THR A 15 8.73 -16.07 5.55
C THR A 15 7.68 -17.16 5.67
N GLU A 16 7.52 -17.68 6.89
CA GLU A 16 6.42 -18.59 7.23
C GLU A 16 5.19 -17.80 7.68
N PHE A 17 4.03 -18.19 7.13
CA PHE A 17 2.71 -17.68 7.49
C PHE A 17 1.92 -18.79 8.17
N LYS A 18 1.22 -18.46 9.27
CA LYS A 18 0.49 -19.44 10.09
C LYS A 18 -0.66 -20.16 9.37
N ASN A 19 -1.18 -19.57 8.30
CA ASN A 19 -2.22 -20.13 7.44
C ASN A 19 -2.27 -19.40 6.09
N ARG A 20 -3.14 -19.85 5.19
CA ARG A 20 -3.27 -19.34 3.81
C ARG A 20 -4.42 -18.33 3.65
N MET A 21 -4.96 -17.81 4.75
CA MET A 21 -6.01 -16.80 4.72
C MET A 21 -5.38 -15.41 4.63
N VAL A 22 -5.79 -14.68 3.60
CA VAL A 22 -5.25 -13.36 3.26
C VAL A 22 -6.35 -12.33 3.36
N VAL A 23 -6.08 -11.23 4.06
CA VAL A 23 -6.82 -9.99 3.89
C VAL A 23 -6.25 -9.30 2.66
N SER A 24 -7.08 -9.12 1.64
CA SER A 24 -6.69 -8.36 0.43
C SER A 24 -6.55 -6.87 0.75
N ALA A 25 -5.75 -6.16 -0.04
CA ALA A 25 -5.66 -4.71 0.04
C ALA A 25 -7.04 -4.06 -0.11
N MET A 26 -7.44 -3.24 0.87
CA MET A 26 -8.72 -2.54 0.86
C MET A 26 -8.55 -1.14 1.44
N VAL A 27 -8.69 -0.13 0.59
CA VAL A 27 -8.59 1.29 1.01
C VAL A 27 -9.65 1.62 2.06
N THR A 28 -9.19 2.11 3.20
CA THR A 28 -9.99 2.50 4.37
C THR A 28 -10.14 4.02 4.48
N ASN A 29 -9.17 4.77 3.95
CA ASN A 29 -9.05 6.23 4.14
C ASN A 29 -8.96 6.64 5.61
N TYR A 30 -8.38 5.80 6.46
CA TYR A 30 -8.24 6.04 7.90
C TYR A 30 -6.89 6.62 8.30
N CYS A 31 -5.96 6.84 7.37
CA CYS A 31 -4.67 7.45 7.68
C CYS A 31 -4.80 8.97 7.85
N ASN A 32 -3.78 9.58 8.43
CA ASN A 32 -3.66 11.04 8.45
C ASN A 32 -3.29 11.55 7.05
N GLU A 33 -3.51 12.84 6.77
CA GLU A 33 -3.10 13.46 5.49
C GLU A 33 -1.58 13.42 5.24
N ASP A 34 -0.82 13.14 6.28
CA ASP A 34 0.62 13.04 6.27
C ASP A 34 1.10 11.59 6.00
N GLY A 35 0.17 10.68 5.69
CA GLY A 35 0.39 9.28 5.34
C GLY A 35 0.70 8.35 6.51
N THR A 36 0.61 8.83 7.75
CA THR A 36 0.82 8.01 8.95
C THR A 36 -0.47 7.33 9.41
N PRO A 37 -0.39 6.15 10.06
CA PRO A 37 -1.57 5.46 10.54
C PRO A 37 -2.20 6.18 11.74
N THR A 38 -3.53 6.25 11.75
CA THR A 38 -4.28 6.60 12.97
C THR A 38 -4.48 5.36 13.86
N GLU A 39 -4.90 5.57 15.11
CA GLU A 39 -5.35 4.47 15.97
C GLU A 39 -6.47 3.65 15.33
N LYS A 40 -7.38 4.30 14.60
CA LYS A 40 -8.48 3.63 13.89
C LYS A 40 -7.95 2.69 12.80
N PHE A 41 -6.95 3.13 12.02
CA PHE A 41 -6.29 2.29 11.02
C PHE A 41 -5.62 1.07 11.66
N MET A 42 -4.87 1.30 12.76
CA MET A 42 -4.16 0.24 13.47
C MET A 42 -5.13 -0.79 14.05
N ALA A 43 -6.18 -0.34 14.76
CA ALA A 43 -7.18 -1.21 15.38
C ALA A 43 -7.94 -2.05 14.34
N TYR A 44 -8.27 -1.48 13.17
CA TYR A 44 -8.97 -2.18 12.09
C TYR A 44 -8.19 -3.41 11.60
N HIS A 45 -6.88 -3.26 11.33
CA HIS A 45 -6.04 -4.36 10.86
C HIS A 45 -5.68 -5.33 11.98
N GLU A 46 -5.41 -4.82 13.19
CA GLU A 46 -5.15 -5.67 14.37
C GLU A 46 -6.34 -6.60 14.66
N HIS A 47 -7.57 -6.12 14.49
CA HIS A 47 -8.77 -6.94 14.64
C HIS A 47 -8.80 -8.11 13.65
N LYS A 48 -8.36 -7.91 12.40
CA LYS A 48 -8.25 -9.01 11.42
C LYS A 48 -7.17 -10.02 11.80
N ALA A 49 -6.03 -9.55 12.31
CA ALA A 49 -4.96 -10.42 12.80
C ALA A 49 -5.46 -11.33 13.95
N LYS A 50 -6.14 -10.73 14.94
CA LYS A 50 -6.77 -11.44 16.07
C LYS A 50 -7.90 -12.37 15.62
N GLY A 51 -8.60 -12.03 14.53
CA GLY A 51 -9.62 -12.88 13.89
C GLY A 51 -9.07 -14.14 13.21
N GLY A 52 -7.75 -14.31 13.14
CA GLY A 52 -7.11 -15.55 12.69
C GLY A 52 -6.48 -15.49 11.30
N TYR A 53 -6.57 -14.38 10.57
CA TYR A 53 -5.89 -14.23 9.28
C TYR A 53 -4.36 -14.35 9.46
N GLY A 54 -3.72 -15.11 8.57
CA GLY A 54 -2.27 -15.30 8.56
C GLY A 54 -1.54 -14.14 7.89
N ILE A 55 -2.15 -13.55 6.87
CA ILE A 55 -1.55 -12.53 6.02
C ILE A 55 -2.48 -11.32 5.95
N ILE A 56 -1.93 -10.13 6.20
CA ILE A 56 -2.63 -8.86 6.06
C ILE A 56 -1.91 -8.02 5.02
N ILE A 57 -2.44 -7.99 3.81
CA ILE A 57 -2.12 -6.94 2.85
C ILE A 57 -2.96 -5.73 3.28
N THR A 58 -2.32 -4.58 3.46
CA THR A 58 -2.90 -3.39 4.10
C THR A 58 -3.98 -2.70 3.26
N GLU A 59 -3.77 -1.43 2.93
CA GLU A 59 -4.35 -0.74 1.79
C GLU A 59 -3.21 -0.29 0.87
N ASP A 60 -3.55 0.50 -0.13
CA ASP A 60 -2.63 1.14 -1.05
C ASP A 60 -1.73 2.16 -0.31
N PHE A 61 -0.42 2.02 -0.47
CA PHE A 61 0.60 2.89 0.08
C PHE A 61 1.20 3.79 -0.99
N ALA A 62 0.91 5.08 -0.91
CA ALA A 62 1.44 6.07 -1.84
C ALA A 62 2.97 6.15 -1.73
N VAL A 63 3.67 6.01 -2.87
CA VAL A 63 5.14 6.06 -2.95
C VAL A 63 5.71 7.48 -3.02
N THR A 64 4.89 8.45 -3.41
CA THR A 64 5.16 9.89 -3.32
C THR A 64 3.99 10.59 -2.63
N ARG A 65 4.20 11.83 -2.17
CA ARG A 65 3.13 12.66 -1.58
C ARG A 65 1.96 12.91 -2.54
N THR A 66 2.22 12.86 -3.85
CA THR A 66 1.23 13.15 -4.91
C THR A 66 0.76 11.89 -5.65
N ALA A 67 1.10 10.71 -5.15
CA ALA A 67 0.75 9.43 -5.77
C ALA A 67 -0.69 8.94 -5.45
N GLY A 68 -1.38 9.55 -4.49
CA GLY A 68 -2.62 9.02 -3.93
C GLY A 68 -3.90 9.36 -4.73
N ALA A 69 -4.89 8.48 -4.63
CA ALA A 69 -6.27 8.71 -5.08
C ALA A 69 -7.16 9.37 -4.00
N SER A 70 -6.63 9.55 -2.80
CA SER A 70 -7.28 10.19 -1.64
C SER A 70 -6.23 10.89 -0.77
N LYS A 71 -6.65 11.91 -0.01
CA LYS A 71 -5.76 12.66 0.88
C LYS A 71 -5.38 11.89 2.14
N THR A 72 -6.18 10.91 2.56
CA THR A 72 -6.02 10.18 3.83
C THR A 72 -5.59 8.72 3.62
N LEU A 73 -4.76 8.49 2.60
CA LEU A 73 -4.15 7.19 2.31
C LEU A 73 -2.89 6.93 3.12
N ALA A 74 -2.53 5.65 3.21
CA ALA A 74 -1.24 5.25 3.76
C ALA A 74 -0.08 5.75 2.90
N GLY A 75 1.05 6.07 3.55
CA GLY A 75 2.20 6.69 2.91
C GLY A 75 3.54 6.10 3.28
N LEU A 76 4.42 5.93 2.28
CA LEU A 76 5.82 5.53 2.43
C LEU A 76 6.76 6.40 1.57
N TRP A 77 6.46 7.69 1.47
CA TRP A 77 7.22 8.65 0.66
C TRP A 77 8.35 9.37 1.42
N GLU A 78 8.35 9.33 2.76
CA GLU A 78 9.38 9.99 3.57
C GLU A 78 9.72 9.26 4.88
N ASP A 79 10.94 9.46 5.38
CA ASP A 79 11.52 8.63 6.44
C ASP A 79 10.80 8.77 7.79
N ARG A 80 10.19 9.93 8.07
CA ARG A 80 9.42 10.15 9.31
C ARG A 80 8.18 9.24 9.41
N GLN A 81 7.74 8.63 8.31
CA GLN A 81 6.60 7.70 8.29
C GLN A 81 7.00 6.30 8.79
N VAL A 82 8.30 5.97 8.81
CA VAL A 82 8.78 4.63 9.19
C VAL A 82 8.40 4.27 10.63
N GLU A 83 8.62 5.18 11.57
CA GLU A 83 8.39 4.90 13.00
C GLU A 83 6.90 4.65 13.34
N PRO A 84 5.94 5.49 12.89
CA PRO A 84 4.52 5.18 13.04
C PRO A 84 4.12 3.83 12.42
N TRP A 85 4.67 3.49 11.25
CA TRP A 85 4.40 2.21 10.61
C TRP A 85 5.04 1.02 11.35
N ARG A 86 6.18 1.21 12.02
CA ARG A 86 6.77 0.20 12.89
C ARG A 86 5.89 -0.14 14.08
N VAL A 87 5.22 0.86 14.66
CA VAL A 87 4.23 0.60 15.73
C VAL A 87 3.08 -0.26 15.20
N PHE A 88 2.63 -0.01 13.97
CA PHE A 88 1.60 -0.81 13.32
C PHE A 88 2.05 -2.27 13.11
N THR A 89 3.21 -2.49 12.49
CA THR A 89 3.72 -3.85 12.21
C THR A 89 3.95 -4.63 13.49
N ASP A 90 4.50 -4.00 14.54
CA ASP A 90 4.66 -4.60 15.87
C ASP A 90 3.32 -5.09 16.45
N ARG A 91 2.23 -4.35 16.27
CA ARG A 91 0.89 -4.77 16.72
C ARG A 91 0.38 -5.98 15.93
N ILE A 92 0.55 -5.99 14.62
CA ILE A 92 0.14 -7.12 13.77
C ILE A 92 0.92 -8.39 14.12
N HIS A 93 2.24 -8.26 14.32
CA HIS A 93 3.10 -9.38 14.72
C HIS A 93 2.75 -9.91 16.12
N LYS A 94 2.46 -9.04 17.09
CA LYS A 94 1.98 -9.44 18.42
C LYS A 94 0.63 -10.16 18.38
N ALA A 95 -0.23 -9.82 17.42
CA ALA A 95 -1.47 -10.54 17.15
C ALA A 95 -1.26 -11.84 16.34
N GLY A 96 -0.01 -12.21 16.07
CA GLY A 96 0.37 -13.47 15.43
C GLY A 96 0.08 -13.53 13.94
N ALA A 97 -0.01 -12.39 13.25
CA ALA A 97 -0.12 -12.34 11.79
C ALA A 97 1.11 -11.68 11.17
N LYS A 98 1.19 -11.73 9.84
CA LYS A 98 2.22 -11.07 9.04
C LYS A 98 1.58 -9.99 8.17
N THR A 99 2.32 -8.95 7.82
CA THR A 99 1.76 -7.83 7.05
C THR A 99 2.63 -7.42 5.88
N ILE A 100 1.96 -7.07 4.78
CA ILE A 100 2.55 -6.71 3.50
C ILE A 100 2.04 -5.31 3.13
N ALA A 101 2.95 -4.40 2.79
CA ALA A 101 2.59 -3.07 2.29
C ALA A 101 2.34 -3.16 0.77
N GLN A 102 1.15 -2.78 0.31
CA GLN A 102 0.87 -2.70 -1.12
C GLN A 102 1.25 -1.31 -1.63
N ILE A 103 2.45 -1.14 -2.20
CA ILE A 103 2.91 0.16 -2.69
C ILE A 103 2.37 0.45 -4.08
N TYR A 104 1.96 1.71 -4.31
CA TYR A 104 1.29 2.08 -5.54
C TYR A 104 1.44 3.56 -5.94
N HIS A 105 0.98 3.86 -7.15
CA HIS A 105 0.79 5.21 -7.66
C HIS A 105 -0.50 5.27 -8.50
N ALA A 106 -1.41 6.20 -8.19
CA ALA A 106 -2.73 6.28 -8.82
C ALA A 106 -2.67 6.61 -10.32
N GLY A 107 -1.60 7.29 -10.76
CA GLY A 107 -1.40 7.62 -12.17
C GLY A 107 -2.51 8.54 -12.66
N ARG A 108 -3.30 8.09 -13.63
CA ARG A 108 -4.45 8.85 -14.15
C ARG A 108 -5.72 8.75 -13.30
N GLU A 109 -5.78 7.79 -12.37
CA GLU A 109 -6.95 7.54 -11.51
C GLU A 109 -6.98 8.48 -10.29
N THR A 110 -6.71 9.77 -10.52
CA THR A 110 -6.68 10.81 -9.50
C THR A 110 -6.92 12.18 -10.15
N SER A 111 -6.81 13.26 -9.38
CA SER A 111 -6.97 14.64 -9.86
C SER A 111 -6.10 15.62 -9.09
N SER A 112 -5.84 16.77 -9.70
CA SER A 112 -5.14 17.89 -9.05
C SER A 112 -5.83 18.40 -7.78
N GLN A 113 -7.14 18.18 -7.63
CA GLN A 113 -7.86 18.51 -6.39
C GLN A 113 -7.43 17.63 -5.20
N ILE A 114 -6.99 16.40 -5.48
CA ILE A 114 -6.52 15.43 -4.49
C ILE A 114 -5.02 15.62 -4.26
N THR A 115 -4.22 15.60 -5.32
CA THR A 115 -2.75 15.53 -5.24
C THR A 115 -2.07 16.90 -5.24
N GLY A 116 -2.77 17.95 -5.69
CA GLY A 116 -2.19 19.27 -5.94
C GLY A 116 -1.44 19.38 -7.27
N GLU A 117 -1.35 18.30 -8.05
CA GLU A 117 -0.59 18.22 -9.30
C GLU A 117 -1.44 17.62 -10.43
N GLN A 118 -1.16 17.99 -11.68
CA GLN A 118 -1.80 17.34 -12.81
C GLN A 118 -1.46 15.84 -12.81
N PRO A 119 -2.45 14.93 -12.94
CA PRO A 119 -2.20 13.49 -13.02
C PRO A 119 -1.21 13.12 -14.13
N ILE A 120 -0.48 12.03 -13.92
CA ILE A 120 0.52 11.52 -14.87
C ILE A 120 0.13 10.13 -15.39
N ALA A 121 0.50 9.82 -16.62
CA ALA A 121 0.19 8.54 -17.26
C ALA A 121 1.20 8.19 -18.36
N PRO A 122 1.17 6.95 -18.91
CA PRO A 122 1.96 6.57 -20.08
C PRO A 122 1.61 7.36 -21.36
N SER A 123 0.44 7.97 -21.42
CA SER A 123 -0.02 8.81 -22.53
C SER A 123 -1.06 9.81 -22.03
N ALA A 124 -1.23 10.93 -22.74
CA ALA A 124 -2.24 11.95 -22.43
C ALA A 124 -3.68 11.50 -22.79
N ILE A 125 -4.08 10.31 -22.32
CA ILE A 125 -5.39 9.71 -22.55
C ILE A 125 -6.15 9.72 -21.22
N LYS A 126 -7.24 10.48 -21.21
CA LYS A 126 -8.14 10.62 -20.07
C LYS A 126 -8.88 9.31 -19.78
N ASP A 127 -8.94 8.92 -18.51
CA ASP A 127 -9.92 7.92 -18.07
C ASP A 127 -11.33 8.56 -18.10
N PRO A 128 -12.32 7.94 -18.76
CA PRO A 128 -13.68 8.49 -18.85
C PRO A 128 -14.34 8.76 -17.49
N THR A 129 -13.91 8.08 -16.43
CA THR A 129 -14.43 8.23 -15.07
C THR A 129 -13.74 9.32 -14.26
N MET A 130 -12.61 9.84 -14.74
CA MET A 130 -11.81 10.85 -14.03
C MET A 130 -12.12 12.27 -14.51
N PRO A 131 -11.89 13.30 -13.68
CA PRO A 131 -12.21 14.68 -14.06
C PRO A 131 -11.19 15.29 -15.03
N GLU A 132 -9.93 14.83 -15.01
CA GLU A 132 -8.79 15.49 -15.66
C GLU A 132 -8.12 14.59 -16.71
N THR A 133 -7.57 15.22 -17.76
CA THR A 133 -6.68 14.52 -18.69
C THR A 133 -5.27 14.49 -18.09
N PRO A 134 -4.65 13.30 -17.94
CA PRO A 134 -3.29 13.20 -17.42
C PRO A 134 -2.29 13.75 -18.43
N ARG A 135 -1.10 14.10 -17.94
CA ARG A 135 0.06 14.39 -18.78
C ARG A 135 0.84 13.10 -19.02
N GLU A 136 1.40 12.97 -20.23
CA GLU A 136 2.36 11.92 -20.55
C GLU A 136 3.66 12.09 -19.75
N MET A 137 4.13 11.01 -19.15
CA MET A 137 5.39 10.99 -18.42
C MET A 137 6.59 11.04 -19.37
N SER A 138 7.58 11.85 -19.01
CA SER A 138 8.91 11.76 -19.60
C SER A 138 9.68 10.54 -19.06
N VAL A 139 10.72 10.13 -19.78
CA VAL A 139 11.61 9.04 -19.33
C VAL A 139 12.26 9.34 -17.98
N ASN A 140 12.60 10.60 -17.70
CA ASN A 140 13.20 10.98 -16.42
C ASN A 140 12.20 10.81 -15.26
N GLU A 141 10.94 11.19 -15.45
CA GLU A 141 9.89 10.99 -14.43
C GLU A 141 9.63 9.51 -14.17
N ILE A 142 9.76 8.65 -15.19
CA ILE A 142 9.70 7.20 -15.00
C ILE A 142 10.86 6.74 -14.10
N ARG A 143 12.08 7.23 -14.32
CA ARG A 143 13.25 6.89 -13.49
C ARG A 143 13.13 7.41 -12.05
N ASP A 144 12.62 8.62 -11.87
CA ASP A 144 12.39 9.19 -10.55
C ASP A 144 11.33 8.38 -9.80
N LEU A 145 10.31 7.91 -10.50
CA LEU A 145 9.27 7.08 -9.90
C LEU A 145 9.75 5.66 -9.58
N GLU A 146 10.55 5.04 -10.45
CA GLU A 146 11.25 3.78 -10.14
C GLU A 146 12.01 3.90 -8.80
N LYS A 147 12.76 5.00 -8.62
CA LYS A 147 13.45 5.29 -7.36
C LYS A 147 12.47 5.47 -6.19
N ALA A 148 11.34 6.15 -6.38
CA ALA A 148 10.33 6.30 -5.33
C ALA A 148 9.73 4.96 -4.88
N PHE A 149 9.45 4.03 -5.81
CA PHE A 149 9.02 2.67 -5.48
C PHE A 149 10.10 1.91 -4.68
N VAL A 150 11.38 2.03 -5.07
CA VAL A 150 12.50 1.44 -4.32
C VAL A 150 12.61 2.02 -2.91
N ASP A 151 12.56 3.35 -2.79
CA ASP A 151 12.66 4.03 -1.50
C ASP A 151 11.48 3.65 -0.59
N ALA A 152 10.26 3.57 -1.12
CA ALA A 152 9.08 3.09 -0.39
C ALA A 152 9.23 1.64 0.09
N ALA A 153 9.77 0.75 -0.74
CA ALA A 153 10.03 -0.64 -0.36
C ALA A 153 11.10 -0.74 0.75
N LEU A 154 12.15 0.09 0.69
CA LEU A 154 13.16 0.18 1.75
C LEU A 154 12.56 0.70 3.08
N ARG A 155 11.67 1.69 3.02
CA ARG A 155 10.95 2.19 4.19
C ARG A 155 9.98 1.15 4.76
N ALA A 156 9.26 0.41 3.92
CA ALA A 156 8.42 -0.70 4.36
C ALA A 156 9.24 -1.75 5.13
N LYS A 157 10.41 -2.12 4.58
CA LYS A 157 11.33 -3.04 5.26
C LYS A 157 11.82 -2.46 6.59
N ALA A 158 12.21 -1.18 6.64
CA ALA A 158 12.65 -0.51 7.87
C ALA A 158 11.53 -0.42 8.93
N ALA A 159 10.28 -0.27 8.49
CA ALA A 159 9.10 -0.30 9.34
C ALA A 159 8.68 -1.72 9.76
N GLY A 160 9.40 -2.77 9.35
CA GLY A 160 9.13 -4.14 9.77
C GLY A 160 8.01 -4.86 9.03
N PHE A 161 7.59 -4.38 7.85
CA PHE A 161 6.71 -5.16 6.99
C PHE A 161 7.41 -6.45 6.54
N ASP A 162 6.66 -7.56 6.44
CA ASP A 162 7.18 -8.87 6.05
C ASP A 162 7.32 -9.03 4.53
N GLY A 163 6.81 -8.06 3.77
CA GLY A 163 6.88 -8.02 2.33
C GLY A 163 6.30 -6.73 1.76
N VAL A 164 6.47 -6.58 0.44
CA VAL A 164 5.90 -5.50 -0.35
C VAL A 164 5.18 -6.13 -1.53
N GLU A 165 3.99 -5.62 -1.84
CA GLU A 165 3.25 -5.92 -3.06
C GLU A 165 3.25 -4.68 -3.94
N VAL A 166 3.64 -4.81 -5.22
CA VAL A 166 3.57 -3.71 -6.19
C VAL A 166 2.21 -3.75 -6.86
N HIS A 167 1.40 -2.71 -6.70
CA HIS A 167 0.08 -2.66 -7.31
C HIS A 167 0.18 -2.34 -8.81
N GLY A 168 0.01 -3.36 -9.66
CA GLY A 168 -0.05 -3.25 -11.12
C GLY A 168 -1.39 -3.71 -11.70
N ALA A 169 -2.48 -3.11 -11.21
CA ALA A 169 -3.85 -3.52 -11.53
C ALA A 169 -4.80 -2.32 -11.40
N HIS A 170 -6.09 -2.53 -11.69
CA HIS A 170 -7.18 -1.56 -11.49
C HIS A 170 -7.08 -0.25 -12.30
N GLY A 171 -6.20 -0.16 -13.29
CA GLY A 171 -6.08 1.03 -14.15
C GLY A 171 -5.24 2.15 -13.55
N TYR A 172 -4.59 1.89 -12.41
CA TYR A 172 -3.56 2.77 -11.83
C TYR A 172 -2.34 2.88 -12.75
N LEU A 173 -1.22 3.42 -12.25
CA LEU A 173 -0.11 3.75 -13.13
C LEU A 173 0.57 2.54 -13.81
N ILE A 174 0.68 1.41 -13.08
CA ILE A 174 1.35 0.18 -13.54
C ILE A 174 0.31 -0.82 -14.05
#